data_AF-A0A151TRB8-F1
#
_entry.id   AF-A0A151TRB8-F1
#
_cell.length_a   1.000
_cell.length_b   1.000
_cell.length_c   1.000
_cell.angle_alpha   90.00
_cell.angle_beta   90.00
_cell.angle_gamma   90.00
#
_symmetry.space_group_name_H-M   'P 1'
#
loop_
_entity.id
_entity.type
_entity.pdbx_description
1 polymer ?
#
loop_
_entity_poly.entity_id
_entity_poly.type
_entity_poly.pdbx_seq_one_letter_code
_entity_poly.pdbx_strand_id
1 'polypeptide(L)'
;MPLGVTNAPAVFMDYMNKIFRPFLDKFVVVFIDDILIYSRTPEEHGEHLRTVLEILKAKQLYAKLSKCEFWLEEVKFLGHVILAEGIVVDPAKVESVLQWERPRTVTDIRSFMGLAGYY
;
A
#
# COMPACT_ATOMS: atom_id res chain seq x y z
N MET A 1 16.19 -9.05 -9.06
CA MET A 1 15.23 -9.01 -10.18
C MET A 1 15.45 -7.72 -10.96
N PRO A 2 15.66 -7.75 -12.29
CA PRO A 2 15.85 -6.53 -13.07
C PRO A 2 14.54 -5.74 -13.20
N LEU A 3 14.65 -4.40 -13.15
CA LEU A 3 13.52 -3.50 -13.39
C LEU A 3 13.03 -3.62 -14.84
N GLY A 4 11.72 -3.56 -15.06
CA GLY A 4 11.11 -3.57 -16.40
C GLY A 4 10.64 -4.94 -16.90
N VAL A 5 10.80 -6.02 -16.14
CA VAL A 5 10.19 -7.32 -16.47
C VAL A 5 8.71 -7.30 -16.11
N THR A 6 7.83 -7.61 -17.07
CA THR A 6 6.37 -7.53 -16.91
C THR A 6 5.83 -8.34 -15.74
N ASN A 7 6.41 -9.51 -15.47
CA ASN A 7 5.98 -10.39 -14.39
C ASN A 7 6.64 -10.08 -13.04
N ALA A 8 7.49 -9.05 -12.97
CA ALA A 8 8.21 -8.73 -11.74
C ALA A 8 7.30 -8.42 -10.55
N PRO A 9 6.27 -7.56 -10.70
CA PRO A 9 5.37 -7.28 -9.60
C PRO A 9 4.63 -8.52 -9.11
N ALA A 10 4.16 -9.38 -10.02
CA ALA A 10 3.39 -10.57 -9.68
C ALA A 10 4.24 -11.60 -8.92
N VAL A 11 5.48 -11.83 -9.36
CA VAL A 11 6.41 -12.77 -8.68
C VAL A 11 6.81 -12.22 -7.32
N PHE A 12 7.07 -10.92 -7.21
CA PHE A 12 7.41 -10.30 -5.94
C PHE A 12 6.24 -10.35 -4.97
N MET A 13 5.02 -10.05 -5.43
CA MET A 13 3.81 -10.13 -4.62
C MET A 13 3.54 -11.56 -4.12
N ASP A 14 3.69 -12.59 -4.96
CA ASP A 14 3.57 -13.99 -4.53
C ASP A 14 4.60 -14.35 -3.46
N TYR A 15 5.85 -13.90 -3.62
CA TYR A 15 6.89 -14.11 -2.62
C TYR A 15 6.56 -13.41 -1.29
N MET A 16 6.15 -12.15 -1.34
CA MET A 16 5.74 -11.37 -0.17
C MET A 16 4.54 -12.00 0.54
N ASN A 17 3.54 -12.44 -0.22
CA ASN A 17 2.38 -13.15 0.33
C ASN A 17 2.78 -14.46 1.03
N LYS A 18 3.76 -15.19 0.51
CA LYS A 18 4.24 -16.44 1.14
C LYS A 18 4.97 -16.18 2.46
N ILE A 19 5.83 -15.17 2.53
CA ILE A 19 6.59 -14.87 3.76
C ILE A 19 5.71 -14.26 4.84
N PHE A 20 4.72 -13.44 4.47
CA PHE A 20 3.82 -12.77 5.41
C PHE A 20 2.52 -13.53 5.66
N ARG A 21 2.28 -14.67 4.99
CA ARG A 21 1.04 -15.46 5.08
C ARG A 21 0.47 -15.65 6.49
N PRO A 22 1.28 -15.89 7.54
CA PRO A 22 0.75 -16.04 8.90
C PRO A 22 0.14 -14.76 9.50
N PHE A 23 0.48 -13.60 8.94
CA PHE A 23 0.22 -12.25 9.45
C PHE A 23 -0.65 -11.38 8.53
N LEU A 24 -0.83 -11.81 7.27
CA LEU A 24 -1.74 -11.17 6.31
C LEU A 24 -3.15 -11.07 6.90
N ASP A 25 -3.78 -9.91 6.69
CA ASP A 25 -5.14 -9.55 7.14
C ASP A 25 -5.35 -9.60 8.67
N LYS A 26 -4.29 -9.85 9.45
CA LYS A 26 -4.32 -9.75 10.93
C LYS A 26 -3.78 -8.42 11.39
N PHE A 27 -2.55 -8.10 10.98
CA PHE A 27 -1.88 -6.85 11.30
C PHE A 27 -0.94 -6.36 10.18
N VAL A 28 -0.86 -7.11 9.07
CA VAL A 28 -0.03 -6.76 7.90
C VAL A 28 -0.90 -6.77 6.64
N VAL A 29 -0.80 -5.72 5.83
CA VAL A 29 -1.24 -5.72 4.43
C VAL A 29 0.00 -5.52 3.56
N VAL A 30 0.13 -6.30 2.50
CA VAL A 30 1.25 -6.16 1.56
C VAL A 30 0.73 -5.91 0.15
N PHE A 31 1.33 -4.94 -0.53
CA PHE A 31 1.05 -4.67 -1.92
C PHE A 31 2.34 -4.39 -2.67
N ILE A 32 2.77 -5.36 -3.49
CA ILE A 32 4.04 -5.32 -4.22
C ILE A 32 5.19 -5.00 -3.25
N ASP A 33 5.69 -3.76 -3.25
CA ASP A 33 6.84 -3.30 -2.47
C ASP A 33 6.44 -2.63 -1.15
N ASP A 34 5.16 -2.29 -0.97
CA ASP A 34 4.68 -1.55 0.20
C ASP A 34 4.09 -2.52 1.24
N ILE A 35 4.49 -2.32 2.50
CA ILE A 35 4.03 -3.11 3.66
C ILE A 35 3.38 -2.14 4.64
N LEU A 36 2.09 -2.34 4.88
CA LEU A 36 1.33 -1.64 5.90
C LEU A 36 1.24 -2.51 7.15
N ILE A 37 1.54 -1.93 8.30
CA ILE A 37 1.41 -2.57 9.61
C ILE A 37 0.40 -1.77 10.42
N TYR A 38 -0.63 -2.42 10.94
CA TYR A 38 -1.68 -1.77 11.73
C TYR A 38 -1.93 -2.54 13.02
N SER A 39 -2.28 -1.84 14.09
CA SER A 39 -2.42 -2.42 15.44
C SER A 39 -3.35 -1.56 16.28
N ARG A 40 -3.89 -2.11 17.37
CA ARG A 40 -4.85 -1.38 18.22
C ARG A 40 -4.16 -0.52 19.27
N THR A 41 -3.01 -0.97 19.78
CA THR A 41 -2.24 -0.25 20.78
C THR A 41 -0.80 -0.04 20.34
N PRO A 42 -0.11 0.99 20.87
CA PRO A 42 1.31 1.22 20.58
C PRO A 42 2.20 0.05 21.00
N GLU A 43 1.86 -0.65 22.09
CA GLU A 43 2.61 -1.80 22.58
C GLU A 43 2.53 -2.97 21.60
N GLU A 44 1.32 -3.31 21.14
CA GLU A 44 1.11 -4.32 20.09
C GLU A 44 1.82 -3.91 18.79
N HIS A 45 1.75 -2.62 18.43
CA HIS A 45 2.40 -2.10 17.23
C HIS A 45 3.92 -2.30 17.27
N GLY A 46 4.54 -2.10 18.43
CA GLY A 46 5.98 -2.36 18.62
C GLY A 46 6.35 -3.82 18.41
N GLU A 47 5.52 -4.76 18.88
CA GLU A 47 5.72 -6.19 18.67
C GLU A 47 5.52 -6.62 17.21
N HIS A 48 4.47 -6.11 16.57
CA HIS A 48 4.20 -6.35 15.16
C HIS A 48 5.31 -5.80 14.25
N LEU A 49 5.75 -4.57 14.51
CA LEU A 49 6.85 -3.95 13.79
C LEU A 49 8.15 -4.76 13.94
N ARG A 50 8.47 -5.19 15.17
CA ARG A 50 9.64 -6.05 15.42
C ARG A 50 9.55 -7.35 14.61
N THR A 51 8.39 -8.02 14.64
CA THR A 51 8.15 -9.27 13.92
C THR A 51 8.35 -9.09 12.40
N VAL A 52 7.80 -8.02 11.81
CA VAL A 52 7.95 -7.74 10.38
C VAL A 52 9.40 -7.45 10.02
N LEU A 53 10.10 -6.63 10.80
CA LEU A 53 11.52 -6.31 10.57
C LEU A 53 12.42 -7.54 10.71
N GLU A 54 12.13 -8.45 11.63
CA GLU A 54 12.87 -9.71 11.78
C GLU A 54 12.69 -10.62 10.56
N ILE A 55 11.47 -10.72 10.02
CA ILE A 55 11.19 -11.47 8.79
C ILE A 55 11.94 -10.85 7.60
N LEU A 56 11.89 -9.53 7.45
CA LEU A 56 12.61 -8.83 6.39
C LEU A 56 14.12 -9.10 6.49
N LYS A 57 14.69 -9.00 7.70
CA LYS A 57 16.11 -9.30 7.96
C LYS A 57 16.45 -10.76 7.63
N ALA A 58 15.63 -11.72 8.06
CA ALA A 58 15.86 -13.14 7.81
C ALA A 58 15.77 -13.51 6.32
N LYS A 59 14.93 -12.80 5.56
CA LYS A 59 14.76 -12.97 4.11
C LYS A 59 15.66 -12.06 3.27
N GLN A 60 16.56 -11.30 3.91
CA GLN A 60 17.45 -10.33 3.26
C GLN A 60 16.71 -9.32 2.37
N LEU A 61 15.53 -8.89 2.82
CA LEU A 61 14.76 -7.80 2.21
C LEU A 61 15.08 -6.50 2.93
N TYR A 62 15.33 -5.45 2.16
CA TYR A 62 15.78 -4.16 2.68
C TYR A 62 14.74 -3.09 2.41
N ALA A 63 14.20 -2.52 3.48
CA ALA A 63 13.33 -1.35 3.39
C ALA A 63 14.18 -0.08 3.27
N LYS A 64 13.75 0.86 2.42
CA LYS A 64 14.42 2.15 2.30
C LYS A 64 13.90 3.07 3.39
N LEU A 65 14.71 3.32 4.44
CA LEU A 65 14.32 4.12 5.60
C LEU A 65 13.75 5.50 5.23
N SER A 66 14.28 6.15 4.19
CA SER A 66 13.79 7.46 3.72
C SER A 66 12.35 7.44 3.14
N LYS A 67 11.77 6.26 2.93
CA LYS A 67 10.40 6.05 2.46
C LYS A 67 9.53 5.35 3.52
N CYS A 68 10.09 5.02 4.67
CA CYS A 68 9.36 4.37 5.75
C CYS A 68 8.80 5.42 6.69
N GLU A 69 7.55 5.25 7.05
CA GLU A 69 6.85 6.06 8.04
C GLU A 69 6.46 5.15 9.20
N PHE A 70 6.66 5.60 10.44
CA PHE A 70 6.43 4.81 11.65
C PHE A 70 5.62 5.61 12.66
N TRP A 71 4.82 4.91 13.47
CA TRP A 71 4.06 5.50 14.57
C TRP A 71 3.11 6.63 14.14
N LEU A 72 2.48 6.46 12.98
CA LEU A 72 1.48 7.40 12.48
C LEU A 72 0.08 6.94 12.89
N GLU A 73 -0.75 7.89 13.30
CA GLU A 73 -2.19 7.67 13.52
C GLU A 73 -2.98 7.66 12.21
N GLU A 74 -2.46 8.35 11.19
CA GLU A 74 -3.00 8.42 9.84
C GLU A 74 -1.91 8.07 8.82
N VAL A 75 -2.19 7.15 7.90
CA VAL A 75 -1.20 6.77 6.87
C VAL A 75 -1.84 6.73 5.49
N LYS A 76 -1.10 7.23 4.49
CA LYS A 76 -1.49 7.16 3.09
C LYS A 76 -1.01 5.84 2.50
N PHE A 77 -1.94 4.98 2.09
CA PHE A 77 -1.64 3.68 1.51
C PHE A 77 -2.51 3.43 0.27
N LEU A 78 -1.87 3.17 -0.88
CA LEU A 78 -2.53 2.90 -2.17
C LEU A 78 -3.59 3.92 -2.62
N GLY A 79 -3.40 5.21 -2.26
CA GLY A 79 -4.34 6.28 -2.58
C GLY A 79 -5.55 6.38 -1.66
N HIS A 80 -5.52 5.66 -0.53
CA HIS A 80 -6.44 5.82 0.58
C HIS A 80 -5.70 6.39 1.80
N VAL A 81 -6.43 7.09 2.65
CA VAL A 81 -5.99 7.51 3.98
C VAL A 81 -6.61 6.54 4.97
N ILE A 82 -5.76 5.84 5.71
CA ILE A 82 -6.16 4.89 6.74
C ILE A 82 -6.08 5.63 8.08
N LEU A 83 -7.23 5.74 8.73
CA LEU A 83 -7.45 6.39 10.01
C LEU A 83 -7.84 5.35 11.06
N ALA A 84 -7.76 5.70 12.34
CA ALA A 84 -8.29 4.87 13.43
C ALA A 84 -9.80 4.58 13.27
N GLU A 85 -10.53 5.52 12.68
CA GLU A 85 -11.99 5.50 12.51
C GLU A 85 -12.45 4.77 11.25
N GLY A 86 -11.55 4.54 10.28
CA GLY A 86 -11.88 3.90 9.02
C GLY A 86 -10.94 4.24 7.87
N ILE A 87 -11.35 3.88 6.65
CA ILE A 87 -10.61 4.13 5.42
C ILE A 87 -11.32 5.23 4.65
N VAL A 88 -10.60 6.29 4.31
CA VAL A 88 -11.10 7.43 3.52
C VAL A 88 -10.31 7.49 2.21
N VAL A 89 -10.93 7.93 1.12
CA VAL A 89 -10.23 8.17 -0.14
C VAL A 89 -9.33 9.41 0.02
N ASP A 90 -8.10 9.38 -0.52
CA ASP A 90 -7.20 10.54 -0.45
C ASP A 90 -7.87 11.78 -1.08
N PRO A 91 -8.02 12.89 -0.33
CA PRO A 91 -8.64 14.11 -0.84
C PRO A 91 -8.00 14.61 -2.14
N ALA A 92 -6.69 14.38 -2.35
CA ALA A 92 -6.01 14.75 -3.59
C ALA A 92 -6.52 13.97 -4.81
N LYS A 93 -6.95 12.71 -4.62
CA LYS A 93 -7.57 11.90 -5.68
C LYS A 93 -8.98 12.37 -5.99
N VAL A 94 -9.74 12.74 -4.96
CA VAL A 94 -11.08 13.33 -5.12
C VAL A 94 -10.98 14.66 -5.88
N GLU A 95 -10.03 15.52 -5.52
CA GLU A 95 -9.79 16.78 -6.22
C GLU A 95 -9.39 16.57 -7.68
N SER A 96 -8.56 15.56 -7.97
CA SER A 96 -8.19 15.20 -9.34
C SER A 96 -9.41 14.82 -10.20
N VAL A 97 -10.42 14.17 -9.61
CA VAL A 97 -11.69 13.86 -10.30
C VAL A 97 -12.52 15.13 -10.51
N LEU A 98 -12.62 15.99 -9.49
CA LEU A 98 -13.39 17.23 -9.55
C LEU A 98 -12.84 18.23 -10.57
N GLN A 99 -11.51 18.31 -10.69
CA GLN A 99 -10.83 19.18 -11.64
C GLN A 99 -10.69 18.58 -13.05
N TRP A 100 -11.21 17.36 -13.27
CA TRP A 100 -11.04 16.68 -14.54
C TRP A 100 -11.79 17.40 -15.67
N GLU A 101 -11.05 17.87 -16.68
CA GLU A 101 -11.67 18.52 -17.84
C GLU A 101 -12.59 17.57 -18.60
N ARG A 102 -13.70 18.09 -19.13
CA ARG A 102 -14.67 17.28 -19.88
C ARG A 102 -13.96 16.44 -20.97
N PRO A 103 -13.99 15.10 -20.88
CA PRO A 103 -13.32 14.21 -21.83
C PRO A 103 -13.79 14.49 -23.26
N ARG A 104 -12.85 14.60 -24.21
CA ARG A 104 -13.17 14.85 -25.63
C ARG A 104 -12.90 13.65 -26.54
N THR A 105 -12.11 12.69 -26.06
CA THR A 105 -11.74 11.50 -26.83
C THR A 105 -12.17 10.22 -26.11
N VAL A 106 -12.26 9.12 -26.88
CA VAL A 106 -12.55 7.78 -26.34
C VAL A 106 -11.49 7.34 -25.32
N THR A 107 -10.23 7.72 -25.51
CA THR A 107 -9.15 7.43 -24.58
C THR A 107 -9.36 8.15 -23.25
N ASP A 108 -9.73 9.43 -23.28
CA ASP A 108 -10.00 10.22 -22.07
C ASP A 108 -11.17 9.65 -21.28
N ILE A 109 -12.23 9.22 -21.98
CA ILE A 109 -13.40 8.57 -21.36
C ILE A 109 -12.97 7.27 -20.66
N ARG A 110 -12.16 6.43 -21.31
CA ARG A 110 -11.67 5.17 -20.71
C ARG A 110 -10.79 5.43 -19.49
N SER A 111 -9.89 6.41 -19.57
CA SER A 111 -9.03 6.80 -18.44
C SER A 111 -9.86 7.33 -17.26
N PHE A 112 -10.84 8.19 -17.53
CA PHE A 112 -11.75 8.70 -16.50
C PHE A 112 -12.56 7.57 -15.85
N MET A 113 -13.16 6.68 -16.64
CA MET A 113 -13.90 5.54 -16.12
C MET A 113 -13.02 4.58 -15.30
N GLY A 114 -11.77 4.39 -15.71
CA GLY A 114 -10.82 3.56 -14.95
C GLY A 114 -10.47 4.17 -13.59
N LEU A 115 -10.28 5.48 -13.53
CA LEU A 115 -9.98 6.18 -12.29
C LEU A 115 -11.21 6.26 -11.37
N ALA A 116 -12.37 6.64 -11.90
CA ALA A 116 -13.62 6.72 -11.14
C ALA A 116 -14.22 5.35 -10.75
N GLY A 117 -13.80 4.26 -11.40
CA GLY A 117 -14.23 2.91 -11.03
C GLY A 117 -13.43 2.28 -9.89
N TYR A 118 -12.25 2.83 -9.57
CA TYR A 118 -11.36 2.33 -8.51
C TYR A 118 -11.65 2.98 -7.15
N TYR A 119 -12.13 4.23 -7.16
CA TYR A 119 -12.41 5.05 -5.97
C TYR A 119 -13.92 5.20 -5.75
#